data_AF-A0A2V8UFE3-F1
#
_entry.id   AF-A0A2V8UFE3-F1
#
_cell.length_a   1.000
_cell.length_b   1.000
_cell.length_c   1.000
_cell.angle_alpha   90.00
_cell.angle_beta   90.00
_cell.angle_gamma   90.00
#
_symmetry.space_group_name_H-M   'P 1'
#
loop_
_entity.id
_entity.type
_entity.pdbx_description
1 polymer ?
#
loop_
_entity_poly.entity_id
_entity_poly.type
_entity_poly.pdbx_seq_one_letter_code
_entity_poly.pdbx_strand_id
1 'polypeptide(L)'
;MRRWGTTWPAALLLALAGRDAICQVPSSTDTSTEIRKEWELGRSAGDRQTMDGSINDPAILEYLRQLAGRLTSAAGVSPIQIRLTRSNGQYSFLRTNRVLFISAGLLKRIEDEAEFSGLLAHELAHLTQGQRSSLSRGVCVLASPIASSSTGDLREREQHATTVAISYLKAAGYDPTGLLNFLSKLAYEHPVWATAIASEDLLDLRVGLEGETVPQSGYRIDSSKFIEVHSTLEATLGRIIDRAALASRPVLSRRR
;
A
#
# COMPACT_ATOMS: atom_id res chain seq x y z
N MET A 1 -39.95 85.35 -18.22
CA MET A 1 -40.37 85.15 -19.63
C MET A 1 -39.48 84.08 -20.25
N ARG A 2 -40.07 83.03 -20.85
CA ARG A 2 -39.52 82.22 -21.99
C ARG A 2 -38.18 81.48 -21.74
N ARG A 3 -37.92 80.22 -22.12
CA ARG A 3 -38.50 79.26 -23.08
C ARG A 3 -37.70 77.93 -22.99
N TRP A 4 -38.38 76.80 -23.26
CA TRP A 4 -37.97 75.63 -24.09
C TRP A 4 -37.13 74.53 -23.42
N GLY A 5 -37.66 73.30 -23.30
CA GLY A 5 -37.47 72.17 -24.25
C GLY A 5 -36.57 71.15 -23.53
N THR A 6 -36.73 69.83 -23.50
CA THR A 6 -37.17 68.84 -24.47
C THR A 6 -37.37 67.49 -23.75
N THR A 7 -38.13 66.61 -24.38
CA THR A 7 -38.71 65.32 -23.96
C THR A 7 -37.75 64.19 -23.59
N TRP A 8 -38.09 63.40 -22.57
CA TRP A 8 -37.83 61.95 -22.43
C TRP A 8 -39.07 61.29 -21.79
N PRO A 9 -39.70 60.23 -22.35
CA PRO A 9 -40.65 59.41 -21.62
C PRO A 9 -39.97 58.11 -21.17
N ALA A 10 -39.80 57.92 -19.88
CA ALA A 10 -39.47 56.61 -19.32
C ALA A 10 -40.04 56.50 -17.91
N ALA A 11 -41.16 55.76 -17.78
CA ALA A 11 -41.46 54.90 -16.63
C ALA A 11 -42.88 54.34 -16.83
N LEU A 12 -42.98 53.18 -17.49
CA LEU A 12 -44.17 52.35 -17.40
C LEU A 12 -44.04 51.47 -16.14
N LEU A 13 -45.12 51.50 -15.36
CA LEU A 13 -45.31 50.85 -14.08
C LEU A 13 -45.52 49.32 -14.18
N LEU A 14 -45.11 48.65 -13.10
CA LEU A 14 -45.64 47.42 -12.48
C LEU A 14 -45.76 46.13 -13.31
N ALA A 15 -45.14 45.04 -12.82
CA ALA A 15 -45.81 44.08 -11.92
C ALA A 15 -44.85 42.94 -11.50
N LEU A 16 -44.96 42.52 -10.23
CA LEU A 16 -44.30 41.37 -9.64
C LEU A 16 -44.82 40.04 -10.21
N ALA A 17 -43.92 39.08 -10.44
CA ALA A 17 -44.17 37.66 -10.22
C ALA A 17 -42.83 36.89 -10.20
N GLY A 18 -42.51 36.27 -9.06
CA GLY A 18 -41.34 35.42 -8.89
C GLY A 18 -41.46 34.11 -9.67
N ARG A 19 -40.33 33.66 -10.22
CA ARG A 19 -40.07 32.26 -10.62
C ARG A 19 -38.60 31.98 -10.34
N ASP A 20 -38.34 31.40 -9.18
CA ASP A 20 -37.10 30.66 -8.92
C ASP A 20 -37.05 29.48 -9.89
N ALA A 21 -36.02 29.43 -10.73
CA ALA A 21 -35.73 28.28 -11.55
C ALA A 21 -35.19 27.15 -10.66
N ILE A 22 -36.11 26.38 -10.11
CA ILE A 22 -35.86 25.10 -9.46
C ILE A 22 -35.37 24.12 -10.55
N CYS A 23 -34.08 23.83 -10.60
CA CYS A 23 -33.59 22.60 -11.22
C CYS A 23 -33.94 21.45 -10.26
N GLN A 24 -35.03 20.74 -10.55
CA GLN A 24 -35.35 19.48 -9.89
C GLN A 24 -34.31 18.44 -10.29
N VAL A 25 -33.43 18.09 -9.36
CA VAL A 25 -32.61 16.88 -9.47
C VAL A 25 -33.53 15.70 -9.14
N PRO A 26 -33.71 14.71 -10.02
CA PRO A 26 -34.52 13.55 -9.70
C PRO A 26 -33.90 12.79 -8.53
N SER A 27 -34.71 12.52 -7.51
CA SER A 27 -34.38 11.65 -6.40
C SER A 27 -34.30 10.21 -6.90
N SER A 28 -33.12 9.78 -7.36
CA SER A 28 -32.82 8.36 -7.50
C SER A 28 -32.50 7.80 -6.12
N THR A 29 -33.53 7.24 -5.50
CA THR A 29 -33.41 6.06 -4.63
C THR A 29 -32.56 5.03 -5.38
N ASP A 30 -31.25 5.00 -5.12
CA ASP A 30 -30.36 3.95 -5.61
C ASP A 30 -29.81 3.17 -4.43
N THR A 31 -30.74 2.48 -3.76
CA THR A 31 -30.40 1.30 -2.97
C THR A 31 -30.26 0.17 -3.99
N SER A 32 -29.04 -0.32 -4.24
CA SER A 32 -28.72 -1.72 -4.64
C SER A 32 -27.53 -1.94 -5.60
N THR A 33 -26.44 -1.17 -5.52
CA THR A 33 -25.20 -1.58 -6.22
C THR A 33 -23.92 -1.59 -5.37
N GLU A 34 -23.91 -0.96 -4.20
CA GLU A 34 -22.73 -0.93 -3.32
C GLU A 34 -22.37 -2.30 -2.70
N ILE A 35 -23.36 -3.19 -2.51
CA ILE A 35 -23.16 -4.49 -1.84
C ILE A 35 -22.45 -5.52 -2.76
N ARG A 36 -22.37 -5.30 -4.08
CA ARG A 36 -21.91 -6.33 -5.02
C ARG A 36 -20.42 -6.26 -5.39
N LYS A 37 -19.74 -5.13 -5.16
CA LYS A 37 -18.32 -4.95 -5.52
C LYS A 37 -17.34 -5.11 -4.36
N GLU A 38 -17.84 -5.29 -3.14
CA GLU A 38 -17.03 -5.63 -1.97
C GLU A 38 -16.47 -7.08 -2.03
N TRP A 39 -16.88 -7.85 -3.05
CA TRP A 39 -16.73 -9.31 -3.07
C TRP A 39 -15.38 -9.89 -3.53
N GLU A 40 -14.49 -9.13 -4.19
CA GLU A 40 -13.27 -9.74 -4.78
C GLU A 40 -11.96 -9.47 -4.01
N LEU A 41 -11.88 -8.39 -3.21
CA LEU A 41 -10.66 -8.04 -2.47
C LEU A 41 -10.76 -8.35 -0.97
N GLY A 42 -11.97 -8.32 -0.39
CA GLY A 42 -12.22 -8.61 1.03
C GLY A 42 -12.26 -10.10 1.37
N ARG A 43 -12.67 -10.94 0.39
CA ARG A 43 -12.87 -12.39 0.54
C ARG A 43 -11.62 -13.20 0.18
N SER A 44 -10.78 -12.68 -0.73
CA SER A 44 -9.67 -13.39 -1.38
C SER A 44 -8.38 -13.54 -0.58
N ALA A 45 -8.15 -12.79 0.51
CA ALA A 45 -6.89 -12.90 1.27
C ALA A 45 -6.88 -14.01 2.33
N GLY A 46 -8.02 -14.19 3.03
CA GLY A 46 -8.25 -15.41 3.83
C GLY A 46 -8.24 -16.63 2.91
N ASP A 47 -8.89 -16.49 1.75
CA ASP A 47 -8.86 -17.46 0.65
C ASP A 47 -7.43 -17.74 0.17
N ARG A 48 -6.54 -16.74 0.08
CA ARG A 48 -5.18 -16.91 -0.42
C ARG A 48 -4.28 -17.68 0.55
N GLN A 49 -4.44 -17.56 1.87
CA GLN A 49 -3.76 -18.47 2.79
C GLN A 49 -4.26 -19.91 2.67
N THR A 50 -5.55 -20.12 2.37
CA THR A 50 -6.10 -21.45 2.07
C THR A 50 -5.64 -21.99 0.72
N MET A 51 -5.39 -21.14 -0.27
CA MET A 51 -4.92 -21.53 -1.62
C MET A 51 -3.39 -21.73 -1.68
N ASP A 52 -2.62 -20.76 -1.17
CA ASP A 52 -1.15 -20.74 -1.23
C ASP A 52 -0.50 -21.46 -0.04
N GLY A 53 -1.24 -21.70 1.05
CA GLY A 53 -0.70 -22.20 2.32
C GLY A 53 -0.01 -21.13 3.15
N SER A 54 0.21 -21.43 4.44
CA SER A 54 0.80 -20.52 5.42
C SER A 54 2.18 -20.97 5.92
N ILE A 55 3.01 -20.00 6.28
CA ILE A 55 4.28 -20.21 7.00
C ILE A 55 4.04 -19.77 8.44
N ASN A 56 4.11 -20.73 9.38
CA ASN A 56 3.78 -20.53 10.79
C ASN A 56 4.98 -20.83 11.70
N ASP A 57 6.19 -20.54 11.24
CA ASP A 57 7.39 -20.71 12.07
C ASP A 57 7.36 -19.66 13.21
N PRO A 58 7.33 -20.08 14.48
CA PRO A 58 7.17 -19.17 15.60
C PRO A 58 8.37 -18.23 15.77
N ALA A 59 9.59 -18.67 15.44
CA ALA A 59 10.78 -17.84 15.56
C ALA A 59 10.78 -16.72 14.52
N ILE A 60 10.38 -17.04 13.28
CA ILE A 60 10.21 -16.05 12.21
C ILE A 60 9.12 -15.05 12.61
N LEU A 61 7.92 -15.53 12.95
CA LEU A 61 6.79 -14.66 13.27
C LEU A 61 7.06 -13.76 14.48
N GLU A 62 7.74 -14.27 15.50
CA GLU A 62 8.12 -13.47 16.67
C GLU A 62 9.07 -12.34 16.30
N TYR A 63 10.08 -12.64 15.47
CA TYR A 63 11.00 -11.61 15.00
C TYR A 63 10.30 -10.51 14.19
N LEU A 64 9.48 -10.90 13.21
CA LEU A 64 8.73 -9.93 12.40
C LEU A 64 7.75 -9.11 13.26
N ARG A 65 7.15 -9.72 14.29
CA ARG A 65 6.28 -9.04 15.25
C ARG A 65 7.02 -7.97 16.05
N GLN A 66 8.28 -8.23 16.45
CA GLN A 66 9.10 -7.24 17.15
C GLN A 66 9.44 -6.04 16.24
N LEU A 67 9.79 -6.29 14.98
CA LEU A 67 10.03 -5.22 13.99
C LEU A 67 8.77 -4.37 13.77
N ALA A 68 7.63 -5.04 13.53
CA ALA A 68 6.35 -4.36 13.37
C ALA A 68 5.95 -3.57 14.61
N GLY A 69 6.25 -4.05 15.82
CA GLY A 69 6.00 -3.33 17.07
C GLY A 69 6.73 -1.98 17.14
N ARG A 70 7.99 -1.94 16.71
CA ARG A 70 8.77 -0.68 16.65
C ARG A 70 8.15 0.31 15.68
N LEU A 71 7.82 -0.15 14.47
CA LEU A 71 7.28 0.71 13.41
C LEU A 71 5.85 1.17 13.69
N THR A 72 5.00 0.31 14.23
CA THR A 72 3.64 0.71 14.64
C THR A 72 3.66 1.73 15.77
N SER A 73 4.60 1.60 16.73
CA SER A 73 4.82 2.61 17.76
C SER A 73 5.27 3.95 17.17
N ALA A 74 6.22 3.92 16.23
CA ALA A 74 6.68 5.13 15.52
C ALA A 74 5.58 5.78 14.68
N ALA A 75 4.70 4.98 14.07
CA ALA A 75 3.56 5.45 13.28
C ALA A 75 2.34 5.89 14.13
N GLY A 76 2.35 5.65 15.45
CA GLY A 76 1.20 5.91 16.31
C GLY A 76 -0.01 5.02 16.03
N VAL A 77 0.21 3.83 15.46
CA VAL A 77 -0.83 2.87 15.08
C VAL A 77 -0.84 1.72 16.07
N SER A 78 -2.02 1.17 16.35
CA SER A 78 -2.12 -0.05 17.15
C SER A 78 -1.39 -1.23 16.46
N PRO A 79 -0.85 -2.21 17.22
CA PRO A 79 -0.11 -3.32 16.66
C PRO A 79 -0.84 -4.06 15.53
N ILE A 80 -0.07 -4.52 14.54
CA ILE A 80 -0.54 -5.32 13.41
C ILE A 80 -0.22 -6.79 13.61
N GLN A 81 -1.01 -7.67 12.99
CA GLN A 81 -0.72 -9.10 12.88
C GLN A 81 -0.03 -9.38 11.55
N ILE A 82 1.06 -10.13 11.56
CA ILE A 82 1.75 -10.55 10.34
C ILE A 82 1.37 -11.99 9.99
N ARG A 83 1.06 -12.20 8.71
CA ARG A 83 0.73 -13.50 8.15
C ARG A 83 1.56 -13.74 6.89
N LEU A 84 2.28 -14.85 6.89
CA LEU A 84 3.12 -15.24 5.76
C LEU A 84 2.42 -16.28 4.90
N THR A 85 2.49 -16.12 3.58
CA THR A 85 1.98 -17.09 2.61
C THR A 85 3.15 -17.82 1.92
N ARG A 86 2.94 -19.06 1.45
CA ARG A 86 3.99 -19.80 0.71
C ARG A 86 4.08 -19.43 -0.77
N SER A 87 3.36 -18.39 -1.19
CA SER A 87 3.31 -17.98 -2.58
C SER A 87 4.69 -17.52 -3.08
N ASN A 88 5.07 -17.96 -4.28
CA ASN A 88 6.24 -17.44 -4.99
C ASN A 88 5.95 -16.10 -5.70
N GLY A 89 4.69 -15.66 -5.75
CA GLY A 89 4.35 -14.32 -6.22
C GLY A 89 4.95 -13.25 -5.30
N GLN A 90 5.11 -12.02 -5.80
CA GLN A 90 5.60 -10.89 -5.03
C GLN A 90 4.41 -9.98 -4.69
N TYR A 91 3.92 -10.07 -3.44
CA TYR A 91 2.84 -9.21 -2.98
C TYR A 91 2.92 -8.97 -1.47
N SER A 92 2.40 -7.82 -1.07
CA SER A 92 2.17 -7.45 0.33
C SER A 92 0.90 -6.60 0.38
N PHE A 93 0.12 -6.75 1.44
CA PHE A 93 -1.01 -5.86 1.67
C PHE A 93 -1.44 -5.86 3.14
N LEU A 94 -1.62 -4.66 3.69
CA LEU A 94 -2.19 -4.45 5.00
C LEU A 94 -3.70 -4.22 4.93
N ARG A 95 -4.46 -5.10 5.58
CA ARG A 95 -5.92 -4.96 5.67
C ARG A 95 -6.32 -3.95 6.75
N THR A 96 -7.53 -3.40 6.61
CA THR A 96 -8.15 -2.50 7.60
C THR A 96 -8.30 -3.12 8.99
N ASN A 97 -8.42 -4.44 9.10
CA ASN A 97 -8.40 -5.18 10.37
C ASN A 97 -6.98 -5.38 10.95
N ARG A 98 -5.98 -4.66 10.43
CA ARG A 98 -4.57 -4.68 10.88
C ARG A 98 -3.90 -6.04 10.73
N VAL A 99 -4.26 -6.78 9.69
CA VAL A 99 -3.57 -8.02 9.29
C VAL A 99 -2.77 -7.74 8.03
N LEU A 100 -1.45 -7.82 8.14
CA LEU A 100 -0.50 -7.73 7.05
C LEU A 100 -0.26 -9.12 6.47
N PHE A 101 -0.49 -9.27 5.17
CA PHE A 101 -0.12 -10.47 4.43
C PHE A 101 1.14 -10.19 3.63
N ILE A 102 2.14 -11.07 3.72
CA ILE A 102 3.38 -10.98 2.95
C ILE A 102 3.61 -12.32 2.28
N SER A 103 3.91 -12.31 0.98
CA SER A 103 4.29 -13.51 0.27
C SER A 103 5.74 -13.90 0.53
N ALA A 104 6.00 -15.20 0.55
CA ALA A 104 7.36 -15.73 0.58
C ALA A 104 8.21 -15.23 -0.61
N GLY A 105 7.60 -15.11 -1.79
CA GLY A 105 8.28 -14.59 -2.99
C GLY A 105 8.77 -13.15 -2.82
N LEU A 106 8.02 -12.30 -2.10
CA LEU A 106 8.44 -10.93 -1.80
C LEU A 106 9.55 -10.93 -0.73
N LEU A 107 9.39 -11.73 0.33
CA LEU A 107 10.41 -11.82 1.40
C LEU A 107 11.79 -12.22 0.87
N LYS A 108 11.86 -13.10 -0.14
CA LYS A 108 13.12 -13.49 -0.78
C LYS A 108 13.87 -12.37 -1.51
N ARG A 109 13.22 -11.23 -1.78
CA ARG A 109 13.82 -10.07 -2.47
C ARG A 109 14.40 -9.03 -1.49
N ILE A 110 14.10 -9.21 -0.22
CA ILE A 110 14.52 -8.32 0.85
C ILE A 110 15.90 -8.75 1.30
N GLU A 111 16.86 -7.85 1.20
CA GLU A 111 18.27 -8.16 1.44
C GLU A 111 18.71 -7.85 2.87
N ASP A 112 18.06 -6.92 3.54
CA ASP A 112 18.39 -6.52 4.91
C ASP A 112 17.16 -6.09 5.76
N GLU A 113 17.39 -5.88 7.06
CA GLU A 113 16.35 -5.45 8.01
C GLU A 113 15.76 -4.07 7.67
N ALA A 114 16.54 -3.16 7.07
CA ALA A 114 16.08 -1.82 6.70
C ALA A 114 15.12 -1.87 5.50
N GLU A 115 15.37 -2.72 4.51
CA GLU A 115 14.43 -2.97 3.41
C GLU A 115 13.12 -3.56 3.92
N PHE A 116 13.19 -4.56 4.81
CA PHE A 116 11.99 -5.13 5.42
C PHE A 116 11.21 -4.07 6.21
N SER A 117 11.93 -3.28 7.01
CA SER A 117 11.35 -2.19 7.79
C SER A 117 10.73 -1.14 6.86
N GLY A 118 11.36 -0.88 5.72
CA GLY A 118 10.85 -0.04 4.65
C GLY A 118 9.50 -0.52 4.14
N LEU A 119 9.41 -1.80 3.73
CA LEU A 119 8.15 -2.42 3.31
C LEU A 119 7.07 -2.25 4.39
N LEU A 120 7.38 -2.54 5.65
CA LEU A 120 6.44 -2.39 6.76
C LEU A 120 5.98 -0.93 6.94
N ALA A 121 6.91 0.02 6.91
CA ALA A 121 6.60 1.43 7.05
C ALA A 121 5.71 1.94 5.90
N HIS A 122 5.95 1.46 4.68
CA HIS A 122 5.16 1.78 3.47
C HIS A 122 3.71 1.29 3.59
N GLU A 123 3.52 0.04 4.01
CA GLU A 123 2.19 -0.52 4.24
C GLU A 123 1.44 0.19 5.38
N LEU A 124 2.15 0.59 6.44
CA LEU A 124 1.58 1.39 7.52
C LEU A 124 1.18 2.78 7.05
N ALA A 125 1.96 3.41 6.17
CA ALA A 125 1.61 4.71 5.57
C ALA A 125 0.32 4.61 4.74
N HIS A 126 0.12 3.53 4.00
CA HIS A 126 -1.15 3.26 3.30
C HIS A 126 -2.31 3.06 4.27
N LEU A 127 -2.10 2.33 5.38
CA LEU A 127 -3.11 2.13 6.41
C LEU A 127 -3.54 3.46 7.06
N THR A 128 -2.59 4.32 7.44
CA THR A 128 -2.90 5.61 8.08
C THR A 128 -3.56 6.59 7.12
N GLN A 129 -3.20 6.58 5.84
CA GLN A 129 -3.91 7.34 4.81
C GLN A 129 -5.36 6.89 4.63
N GLY A 130 -5.59 5.57 4.58
CA GLY A 130 -6.93 5.00 4.50
C GLY A 130 -7.82 5.30 5.71
N GLN A 131 -7.22 5.44 6.91
CA GLN A 131 -7.95 5.88 8.10
C GLN A 131 -8.33 7.36 8.05
N ARG A 132 -7.50 8.20 7.44
CA ARG A 132 -7.70 9.66 7.38
C ARG A 132 -8.69 10.11 6.32
N SER A 133 -8.97 9.27 5.32
CA SER A 133 -9.91 9.62 4.26
C SER A 133 -10.78 8.42 3.88
N SER A 134 -12.09 8.54 4.09
CA SER A 134 -13.06 7.52 3.68
C SER A 134 -13.12 7.31 2.16
N LEU A 135 -12.65 8.30 1.40
CA LEU A 135 -12.61 8.32 -0.08
C LEU A 135 -11.29 7.78 -0.65
N SER A 136 -10.15 7.90 0.06
CA SER A 136 -8.90 7.30 -0.38
C SER A 136 -8.74 5.94 0.28
N ARG A 137 -9.15 4.90 -0.45
CA ARG A 137 -8.71 3.54 -0.13
C ARG A 137 -7.17 3.56 -0.18
N GLY A 138 -6.50 3.29 0.94
CA GLY A 138 -5.04 3.13 1.04
C GLY A 138 -4.60 1.89 0.27
N VAL A 139 -4.71 1.94 -1.06
CA VAL A 139 -4.37 0.85 -1.96
C VAL A 139 -2.91 0.98 -2.30
N CYS A 140 -2.11 0.07 -1.76
CA CYS A 140 -0.73 -0.11 -2.17
C CYS A 140 -0.68 -0.88 -3.50
N VAL A 141 0.22 -0.49 -4.40
CA VAL A 141 0.48 -1.21 -5.65
C VAL A 141 0.93 -2.67 -5.44
N LEU A 142 1.47 -3.00 -4.26
CA LEU A 142 1.83 -4.37 -3.87
C LEU A 142 0.61 -5.25 -3.58
N ALA A 143 -0.57 -4.65 -3.39
CA ALA A 143 -1.81 -5.37 -3.06
C ALA A 143 -2.57 -5.89 -4.29
N SER A 144 -2.34 -5.31 -5.47
CA SER A 144 -3.02 -5.70 -6.72
C SER A 144 -2.20 -5.35 -7.96
N PRO A 145 -2.10 -6.22 -8.97
CA PRO A 145 -1.71 -5.76 -10.30
C PRO A 145 -2.73 -4.71 -10.76
N ILE A 146 -2.21 -3.61 -11.32
CA ILE A 146 -2.93 -2.36 -11.56
C ILE A 146 -4.21 -2.62 -12.38
N ALA A 147 -5.36 -2.55 -11.71
CA ALA A 147 -6.67 -2.58 -12.34
C ALA A 147 -7.39 -1.26 -12.04
N SER A 148 -7.37 -0.36 -13.02
CA SER A 148 -8.39 0.68 -13.26
C SER A 148 -8.47 1.93 -12.36
N SER A 149 -7.38 2.40 -11.76
CA SER A 149 -7.26 3.81 -11.33
C SER A 149 -6.29 4.55 -12.26
N SER A 150 -6.55 5.84 -12.54
CA SER A 150 -5.62 6.69 -13.29
C SER A 150 -4.22 6.55 -12.71
N THR A 151 -3.23 6.32 -13.59
CA THR A 151 -1.83 6.13 -13.19
C THR A 151 -1.30 7.33 -12.41
N GLY A 152 -1.79 8.55 -12.70
CA GLY A 152 -1.48 9.76 -11.94
C GLY A 152 -1.88 9.66 -10.45
N ASP A 153 -3.14 9.30 -10.17
CA ASP A 153 -3.63 9.13 -8.80
C ASP A 153 -2.86 8.03 -8.04
N LEU A 154 -2.43 6.97 -8.72
CA LEU A 154 -1.64 5.90 -8.08
C LEU A 154 -0.22 6.36 -7.76
N ARG A 155 0.44 7.02 -8.70
CA ARG A 155 1.80 7.54 -8.49
C ARG A 155 1.85 8.52 -7.34
N GLU A 156 0.93 9.48 -7.29
CA GLU A 156 0.84 10.46 -6.19
C GLU A 156 0.62 9.76 -4.83
N ARG A 157 -0.21 8.72 -4.78
CA ARG A 157 -0.45 7.93 -3.56
C ARG A 157 0.80 7.19 -3.11
N GLU A 158 1.50 6.53 -4.03
CA GLU A 158 2.74 5.81 -3.70
C GLU A 158 3.84 6.79 -3.26
N GLN A 159 3.97 7.95 -3.91
CA GLN A 159 4.93 8.98 -3.52
C GLN A 159 4.63 9.53 -2.11
N HIS A 160 3.36 9.83 -1.83
CA HIS A 160 2.92 10.28 -0.51
C HIS A 160 3.14 9.20 0.55
N ALA A 161 2.80 7.94 0.26
CA ALA A 161 3.07 6.81 1.16
C ALA A 161 4.56 6.63 1.44
N THR A 162 5.41 6.73 0.41
CA THR A 162 6.86 6.62 0.54
C THR A 162 7.41 7.72 1.45
N THR A 163 6.95 8.97 1.25
CA THR A 163 7.37 10.11 2.07
C THR A 163 6.98 9.94 3.55
N VAL A 164 5.75 9.48 3.82
CA VAL A 164 5.29 9.19 5.18
C VAL A 164 6.07 8.02 5.79
N ALA A 165 6.33 6.97 5.02
CA ALA A 165 7.10 5.81 5.47
C ALA A 165 8.52 6.18 5.89
N ILE A 166 9.20 7.07 5.14
CA ILE A 166 10.49 7.63 5.52
C ILE A 166 10.44 8.25 6.93
N SER A 167 9.39 8.99 7.26
CA SER A 167 9.24 9.59 8.59
C SER A 167 9.11 8.52 9.70
N TYR A 168 8.40 7.42 9.42
CA TYR A 168 8.26 6.31 10.36
C TYR A 168 9.59 5.56 10.56
N LEU A 169 10.37 5.36 9.49
CA LEU A 169 11.69 4.73 9.56
C LEU A 169 12.65 5.55 10.42
N LYS A 170 12.72 6.86 10.16
CA LYS A 170 13.55 7.78 10.95
C LYS A 170 13.17 7.78 12.41
N ALA A 171 11.87 7.85 12.72
CA ALA A 171 11.37 7.79 14.10
C ALA A 171 11.63 6.43 14.78
N ALA A 172 11.68 5.34 14.02
CA ALA A 172 12.00 4.00 14.51
C ALA A 172 13.52 3.71 14.56
N GLY A 173 14.37 4.61 14.05
CA GLY A 173 15.83 4.45 14.00
C GLY A 173 16.34 3.54 12.88
N TYR A 174 15.55 3.31 11.84
CA TYR A 174 15.93 2.54 10.65
C TYR A 174 16.42 3.45 9.54
N ASP A 175 17.34 2.95 8.71
CA ASP A 175 17.86 3.71 7.57
C ASP A 175 16.76 3.86 6.51
N PRO A 176 16.29 5.09 6.22
CA PRO A 176 15.25 5.31 5.23
C PRO A 176 15.68 4.95 3.80
N THR A 177 16.99 4.85 3.53
CA THR A 177 17.48 4.46 2.20
C THR A 177 17.14 3.01 1.84
N GLY A 178 16.97 2.13 2.83
CA GLY A 178 16.54 0.74 2.60
C GLY A 178 15.17 0.66 1.90
N LEU A 179 14.23 1.54 2.25
CA LEU A 179 12.95 1.63 1.54
C LEU A 179 13.14 1.97 0.05
N LEU A 180 13.99 2.96 -0.24
CA LEU A 180 14.23 3.40 -1.62
C LEU A 180 14.93 2.33 -2.45
N ASN A 181 15.90 1.62 -1.86
CA ASN A 181 16.59 0.50 -2.51
C ASN A 181 15.61 -0.62 -2.85
N PHE A 182 14.75 -0.99 -1.89
CA PHE A 182 13.74 -2.02 -2.07
C PHE A 182 12.74 -1.65 -3.17
N LEU A 183 12.16 -0.45 -3.12
CA LEU A 183 11.20 0.01 -4.14
C LEU A 183 11.84 0.11 -5.53
N SER A 184 13.11 0.55 -5.61
CA SER A 184 13.86 0.59 -6.87
C SER A 184 14.04 -0.81 -7.47
N LYS A 185 14.39 -1.81 -6.65
CA LYS A 185 14.47 -3.22 -7.07
C LYS A 185 13.13 -3.72 -7.61
N LEU A 186 12.05 -3.48 -6.87
CA LEU A 186 10.71 -3.93 -7.29
C LEU A 186 10.23 -3.26 -8.58
N ALA A 187 10.44 -1.94 -8.72
CA ALA A 187 10.09 -1.20 -9.92
C ALA A 187 10.86 -1.69 -11.15
N TYR A 188 12.15 -2.03 -10.96
CA TYR A 188 12.97 -2.62 -12.02
C TYR A 188 12.49 -4.01 -12.43
N GLU A 189 12.15 -4.87 -11.47
CA GLU A 189 11.67 -6.23 -11.73
C GLU A 189 10.27 -6.29 -12.35
N HIS A 190 9.41 -5.31 -12.04
CA HIS A 190 8.02 -5.25 -12.47
C HIS A 190 7.70 -3.93 -13.15
N PRO A 191 7.81 -3.83 -14.49
CA PRO A 191 7.57 -2.59 -15.23
C PRO A 191 6.17 -1.99 -15.00
N VAL A 192 5.19 -2.81 -14.61
CA VAL A 192 3.85 -2.34 -14.24
C VAL A 192 3.91 -1.43 -13.02
N TRP A 193 4.75 -1.75 -12.03
CA TRP A 193 4.91 -0.95 -10.82
C TRP A 193 5.73 0.31 -11.04
N ALA A 194 6.64 0.32 -12.00
CA ALA A 194 7.44 1.51 -12.34
C ALA A 194 6.59 2.73 -12.76
N THR A 195 5.32 2.52 -13.13
CA THR A 195 4.39 3.62 -13.43
C THR A 195 3.88 4.35 -12.19
N ALA A 196 3.83 3.66 -11.04
CA ALA A 196 3.37 4.21 -9.76
C ALA A 196 4.54 4.48 -8.80
N ILE A 197 5.56 3.62 -8.82
CA ILE A 197 6.83 3.76 -8.11
C ILE A 197 7.84 4.26 -9.15
N ALA A 198 7.76 5.54 -9.49
CA ALA A 198 8.57 6.12 -10.54
C ALA A 198 10.01 6.39 -10.06
N SER A 199 11.00 6.06 -10.90
CA SER A 199 12.42 6.19 -10.54
C SER A 199 12.81 7.63 -10.22
N GLU A 200 12.24 8.61 -10.94
CA GLU A 200 12.49 10.03 -10.68
C GLU A 200 12.04 10.46 -9.28
N ASP A 201 10.88 9.97 -8.80
CA ASP A 201 10.37 10.31 -7.47
C ASP A 201 11.25 9.70 -6.37
N LEU A 202 11.75 8.47 -6.60
CA LEU A 202 12.68 7.82 -5.68
C LEU A 202 14.04 8.52 -5.64
N LEU A 203 14.54 9.00 -6.78
CA LEU A 203 15.78 9.75 -6.87
C LEU A 203 15.68 11.10 -6.15
N ASP A 204 14.58 11.82 -6.32
CA ASP A 204 14.35 13.09 -5.64
C ASP A 204 14.33 12.91 -4.11
N LEU A 205 13.65 11.86 -3.63
CA LEU A 205 13.66 11.49 -2.21
C LEU A 205 15.06 11.11 -1.72
N ARG A 206 15.84 10.37 -2.54
CA ARG A 206 17.21 9.97 -2.21
C ARG A 206 18.11 11.19 -2.04
N VAL A 207 18.06 12.15 -2.97
CA VAL A 207 18.83 13.40 -2.90
C VAL A 207 18.49 14.17 -1.63
N GLY A 208 17.20 14.24 -1.28
CA GLY A 208 16.76 14.85 -0.02
C GLY A 208 17.36 14.16 1.21
N LEU A 209 17.31 12.83 1.27
CA LEU A 209 17.85 12.05 2.39
C LEU A 209 19.36 12.18 2.54
N GLU A 210 20.11 12.17 1.44
CA GLU A 210 21.58 12.29 1.46
C GLU A 210 22.05 13.68 1.87
N GLY A 211 21.20 14.70 1.70
CA GLY A 211 21.46 16.06 2.20
C GLY A 211 21.21 16.25 3.70
N GLU A 212 20.60 15.28 4.39
CA GLU A 212 20.28 15.38 5.82
C GLU A 212 21.43 14.91 6.73
N THR A 213 21.50 15.48 7.94
CA THR A 213 22.43 15.02 8.96
C THR A 213 21.96 13.71 9.58
N VAL A 214 22.80 12.67 9.54
CA VAL A 214 22.54 11.39 10.20
C VAL A 214 22.56 11.56 11.74
N PRO A 215 21.65 10.91 12.48
CA PRO A 215 21.70 10.89 13.94
C PRO A 215 23.05 10.38 14.46
N GLN A 216 23.50 10.88 15.62
CA GLN A 216 24.77 10.44 16.21
C GLN A 216 24.82 8.93 16.50
N SER A 217 23.67 8.31 16.80
CA SER A 217 23.55 6.87 17.00
C SER A 217 23.70 6.06 15.71
N GLY A 218 23.69 6.71 14.55
CA GLY A 218 23.50 6.06 13.25
C GLY A 218 22.08 5.50 13.08
N TYR A 219 21.85 4.95 11.89
CA TYR A 219 20.66 4.19 11.56
C TYR A 219 20.93 2.68 11.59
N ARG A 220 19.90 1.89 11.88
CA ARG A 220 19.95 0.45 11.71
C ARG A 220 19.72 0.07 10.25
N ILE A 221 20.68 -0.66 9.68
CA ILE A 221 20.61 -1.23 8.34
C ILE A 221 20.27 -2.72 8.41
N ASP A 222 21.00 -3.47 9.22
CA ASP A 222 20.83 -4.93 9.33
C ASP A 222 21.00 -5.44 10.77
N SER A 223 20.61 -6.68 11.03
CA SER A 223 20.94 -7.39 12.26
C SER A 223 21.29 -8.86 12.03
N SER A 224 22.10 -9.41 12.93
CA SER A 224 22.39 -10.85 12.96
C SER A 224 21.13 -11.71 13.07
N LYS A 225 20.07 -11.18 13.72
CA LYS A 225 18.79 -11.88 13.83
C LYS A 225 18.03 -11.89 12.50
N PHE A 226 18.10 -10.81 11.72
CA PHE A 226 17.56 -10.78 10.37
C PHE A 226 18.18 -11.88 9.51
N ILE A 227 19.51 -11.98 9.49
CA ILE A 227 20.26 -12.99 8.71
C ILE A 227 19.84 -14.42 9.11
N GLU A 228 19.74 -14.71 10.41
CA GLU A 228 19.30 -16.02 10.92
C GLU A 228 17.86 -16.34 10.48
N VAL A 229 16.95 -15.37 10.57
CA VAL A 229 15.55 -15.55 10.16
C VAL A 229 15.44 -15.70 8.63
N HIS A 230 16.18 -14.91 7.87
CA HIS A 230 16.19 -14.95 6.41
C HIS A 230 16.69 -16.31 5.91
N SER A 231 17.81 -16.79 6.43
CA SER A 231 18.33 -18.14 6.08
C SER A 231 17.37 -19.26 6.48
N THR A 232 16.72 -19.16 7.64
CA THR A 232 15.70 -20.13 8.08
C THR A 232 14.48 -20.12 7.15
N LEU A 233 14.06 -18.94 6.71
CA LEU A 233 12.98 -18.76 5.76
C LEU A 233 13.33 -19.40 4.41
N GLU A 234 14.51 -19.10 3.86
CA GLU A 234 15.00 -19.70 2.61
C GLU A 234 15.05 -21.22 2.68
N ALA A 235 15.60 -21.78 3.77
CA ALA A 235 15.64 -23.23 3.99
C ALA A 235 14.23 -23.84 4.10
N THR A 236 13.29 -23.12 4.70
CA THR A 236 11.89 -23.56 4.80
C THR A 236 11.21 -23.54 3.44
N LEU A 237 11.47 -22.51 2.63
CA LEU A 237 10.94 -22.37 1.28
C LEU A 237 11.52 -23.40 0.32
N GLY A 238 12.82 -23.68 0.41
CA GLY A 238 13.48 -24.76 -0.35
C GLY A 238 12.83 -26.12 -0.07
N ARG A 239 12.68 -26.48 1.21
CA ARG A 239 12.01 -27.73 1.62
C ARG A 239 10.56 -27.84 1.13
N ILE A 240 9.83 -26.73 1.07
CA ILE A 240 8.45 -26.71 0.57
C ILE A 240 8.42 -26.96 -0.94
N ILE A 241 9.30 -26.31 -1.70
CA ILE A 241 9.42 -26.51 -3.15
C ILE A 241 9.80 -27.96 -3.46
N ASP A 242 10.78 -28.52 -2.75
CA ASP A 242 11.22 -29.91 -2.92
C ASP A 242 10.08 -30.90 -2.65
N ARG A 243 9.29 -30.68 -1.59
CA ARG A 243 8.12 -31.52 -1.29
C ARG A 243 7.02 -31.40 -2.34
N ALA A 244 6.75 -30.20 -2.84
CA ALA A 244 5.78 -30.00 -3.92
C ALA A 244 6.23 -30.70 -5.22
N ALA A 245 7.52 -30.62 -5.54
CA ALA A 245 8.13 -31.32 -6.67
C ALA A 245 8.11 -32.85 -6.51
N LEU A 246 8.29 -33.36 -5.29
CA LEU A 246 8.16 -34.79 -4.99
C LEU A 246 6.71 -35.28 -5.13
N ALA A 247 5.73 -34.49 -4.70
CA ALA A 247 4.31 -34.83 -4.77
C ALA A 247 3.74 -34.84 -6.19
N SER A 248 4.34 -34.09 -7.12
CA SER A 248 3.92 -34.01 -8.53
C SER A 248 4.58 -35.05 -9.43
N ARG A 249 5.45 -35.93 -8.91
CA ARG A 249 6.05 -37.02 -9.70
C ARG A 249 5.01 -38.08 -10.04
N PRO A 250 4.93 -38.55 -11.30
CA PRO A 250 4.02 -39.63 -11.67
C PRO A 250 4.41 -40.92 -10.95
N VAL A 251 3.50 -41.45 -10.14
CA VAL A 251 3.67 -42.73 -9.45
C VAL A 251 3.32 -43.85 -10.42
N LEU A 252 4.29 -44.71 -10.73
CA LEU A 252 4.05 -45.93 -11.51
C LEU A 252 3.18 -46.90 -10.68
N SER A 253 1.87 -46.84 -10.90
CA SER A 253 0.92 -47.83 -10.39
C SER A 253 1.04 -49.10 -11.24
N ARG A 254 1.56 -50.18 -10.67
CA ARG A 254 1.55 -51.50 -11.32
C ARG A 254 0.11 -52.01 -11.31
N ARG A 255 -0.59 -51.94 -12.45
CA ARG A 255 -1.89 -52.62 -12.64
C ARG A 255 -1.66 -54.12 -12.41
N ARG A 256 -2.41 -54.71 -11.47
CA ARG A 256 -2.56 -56.15 -11.33
C ARG A 256 -3.55 -56.67 -12.35
#